data_AF-A0A537YT44-F1
#
_entry.id   AF-A0A537YT44-F1
#
_cell.length_a   1.000
_cell.length_b   1.000
_cell.length_c   1.000
_cell.angle_alpha   90.00
_cell.angle_beta   90.00
_cell.angle_gamma   90.00
#
_symmetry.space_group_name_H-M   'P 1'
#
loop_
_entity.id
_entity.type
_entity.pdbx_description
1 polymer ?
#
loop_
_entity_poly.entity_id
_entity_poly.type
_entity_poly.pdbx_seq_one_letter_code
_entity_poly.pdbx_strand_id
1 'polypeptide(L)'
;MISRLHQKLGTAGFVIACVALIAALAGTAFAAAGLNSKQKKEVKKIAKQFAGKPGKDGAPGPAGPAGKDGTNGTNGTDGKDGAPGKDGKSVITVSFGGGAEPTGNPCNENGGMSIEVEGSGTKKIVCNGEEGLEGPKGDEGDPWTAGGTLPSGETETGAWAFGPASESTFEATVPISFSIPLPSALGSTGTCNVDAPNQPSTCQVHYINPAGDEVTGEEEVKTSTYCDGSAAAPTADPGHLCIYAGKEQEVLTADFFIIRADSELTGASTSGAVVTFFNLGAGRAKGTYAVTAP
;
A
#
# COMPACT_ATOMS: atom_id res chain seq x y z
N MET A 1 8.59 -51.83 16.39
CA MET A 1 8.37 -50.42 15.96
C MET A 1 7.47 -50.29 14.72
N ILE A 2 7.62 -51.12 13.68
CA ILE A 2 6.83 -51.04 12.43
C ILE A 2 5.31 -51.26 12.65
N SER A 3 4.91 -52.14 13.56
CA SER A 3 3.48 -52.41 13.82
C SER A 3 2.71 -51.25 14.48
N ARG A 4 3.41 -50.28 15.12
CA ARG A 4 2.74 -49.12 15.74
C ARG A 4 2.51 -47.98 14.75
N LEU A 5 3.31 -47.86 13.68
CA LEU A 5 3.06 -46.89 12.61
C LEU A 5 1.88 -47.29 11.71
N HIS A 6 1.68 -48.60 11.50
CA HIS A 6 0.59 -49.10 10.65
C HIS A 6 -0.81 -48.81 11.21
N GLN A 7 -0.97 -48.74 12.53
CA GLN A 7 -2.27 -48.49 13.18
C GLN A 7 -2.74 -47.03 13.08
N LYS A 8 -1.83 -46.05 12.91
CA LYS A 8 -2.20 -44.63 12.88
C LYS A 8 -2.44 -44.08 11.48
N LEU A 9 -1.87 -44.69 10.44
CA LEU A 9 -1.91 -44.14 9.08
C LEU A 9 -2.76 -44.96 8.09
N GLY A 10 -3.27 -46.12 8.51
CA GLY A 10 -3.96 -47.06 7.61
C GLY A 10 -3.04 -47.58 6.52
N THR A 11 -3.47 -48.62 5.79
CA THR A 11 -2.62 -49.27 4.78
C THR A 11 -2.25 -48.29 3.65
N ALA A 12 -3.15 -47.37 3.28
CA ALA A 12 -2.90 -46.36 2.26
C ALA A 12 -1.90 -45.28 2.72
N GLY A 13 -2.03 -44.77 3.95
CA GLY A 13 -1.12 -43.76 4.47
C GLY A 13 0.29 -44.30 4.74
N PHE A 14 0.40 -45.58 5.11
CA PHE A 14 1.71 -46.24 5.24
C PHE A 14 2.43 -46.38 3.89
N VAL A 15 1.70 -46.74 2.82
CA VAL A 15 2.28 -46.82 1.47
C VAL A 15 2.75 -45.44 0.99
N ILE A 16 1.97 -44.38 1.23
CA ILE A 16 2.36 -43.01 0.85
C ILE A 16 3.61 -42.57 1.63
N ALA A 17 3.68 -42.85 2.94
CA ALA A 17 4.85 -42.50 3.76
C ALA A 17 6.11 -43.24 3.30
N CYS A 18 6.01 -44.51 2.91
CA CYS A 18 7.14 -45.26 2.36
C CYS A 18 7.59 -44.71 1.00
N VAL A 19 6.67 -44.33 0.11
CA VAL A 19 7.01 -43.73 -1.19
C VAL A 19 7.67 -42.36 -1.02
N ALA A 20 7.16 -41.53 -0.10
CA ALA A 20 7.75 -40.23 0.21
C ALA A 20 9.15 -40.38 0.84
N LEU A 21 9.34 -41.36 1.71
CA LEU A 21 10.65 -41.66 2.31
C LEU A 21 11.66 -42.16 1.27
N ILE A 22 11.23 -43.02 0.33
CA ILE A 22 12.09 -43.48 -0.77
C ILE A 22 12.44 -42.30 -1.70
N ALA A 23 11.51 -41.39 -1.98
CA ALA A 23 11.77 -40.18 -2.78
C ALA A 23 12.69 -39.18 -2.07
N ALA A 24 12.60 -39.07 -0.75
CA ALA A 24 13.44 -38.18 0.06
C ALA A 24 14.87 -38.72 0.26
N LEU A 25 15.03 -40.04 0.37
CA LEU A 25 16.34 -40.68 0.56
C LEU A 25 17.08 -40.96 -0.75
N ALA A 26 16.36 -41.17 -1.86
CA ALA A 26 16.94 -41.32 -3.18
C ALA A 26 17.04 -39.97 -3.89
N GLY A 27 17.91 -39.09 -3.39
CA GLY A 27 18.41 -37.93 -4.12
C GLY A 27 19.21 -38.35 -5.36
N THR A 28 18.52 -38.87 -6.37
CA THR A 28 19.11 -39.42 -7.59
C THR A 28 18.42 -38.83 -8.80
N ALA A 29 19.23 -38.16 -9.63
CA ALA A 29 18.89 -37.77 -10.97
C ALA A 29 18.41 -38.99 -11.76
N PHE A 30 17.10 -39.10 -11.99
CA PHE A 30 16.56 -39.99 -13.02
C PHE A 30 16.38 -39.19 -14.30
N ALA A 31 17.39 -39.32 -15.15
CA ALA A 31 17.33 -38.98 -16.56
C ALA A 31 16.09 -39.61 -17.22
N ALA A 32 15.54 -38.91 -18.20
CA ALA A 32 14.39 -39.31 -18.99
C ALA A 32 14.58 -40.68 -19.66
N ALA A 33 14.13 -41.75 -19.00
CA ALA A 33 13.91 -43.04 -19.63
C ALA A 33 12.47 -43.05 -20.20
N GLY A 34 12.37 -42.95 -21.53
CA GLY A 34 11.08 -42.98 -22.23
C GLY A 34 10.29 -44.27 -21.93
N LEU A 35 8.99 -44.10 -21.70
CA LEU A 35 8.03 -45.20 -21.46
C LEU A 35 8.10 -46.27 -22.57
N ASN A 36 8.23 -47.54 -22.17
CA ASN A 36 8.22 -48.65 -23.12
C ASN A 36 6.82 -48.86 -23.72
N SER A 37 6.77 -49.54 -24.87
CA SER A 37 5.56 -49.74 -25.69
C SER A 37 4.39 -50.44 -24.98
N LYS A 38 4.63 -51.24 -23.94
CA LYS A 38 3.57 -51.83 -23.09
C LYS A 38 2.95 -50.79 -22.16
N GLN A 39 3.78 -49.95 -21.51
CA GLN A 39 3.29 -48.91 -20.59
C GLN A 39 2.46 -47.84 -21.33
N LYS A 40 2.87 -47.45 -22.54
CA LYS A 40 2.06 -46.54 -23.39
C LYS A 40 0.70 -47.15 -23.78
N LYS A 41 0.62 -48.48 -23.95
CA LYS A 41 -0.64 -49.17 -24.29
C LYS A 41 -1.62 -49.19 -23.11
N GLU A 42 -1.14 -49.41 -21.89
CA GLU A 42 -1.99 -49.37 -20.70
C GLU A 42 -2.51 -47.97 -20.40
N VAL A 43 -1.63 -46.94 -20.46
CA VAL A 43 -2.04 -45.55 -20.26
C VAL A 43 -3.08 -45.11 -21.30
N LYS A 44 -2.92 -45.53 -22.57
CA LYS A 44 -3.90 -45.24 -23.63
C LYS A 44 -5.24 -45.97 -23.42
N LYS A 45 -5.23 -47.15 -22.78
CA LYS A 45 -6.45 -47.91 -22.43
C LYS A 45 -7.22 -47.23 -21.29
N ILE A 46 -6.51 -46.69 -20.31
CA ILE A 46 -7.09 -45.92 -19.20
C ILE A 46 -7.65 -44.59 -19.71
N ALA A 47 -6.94 -43.86 -20.57
CA ALA A 47 -7.44 -42.59 -21.13
C ALA A 47 -8.72 -42.75 -21.98
N LYS A 48 -8.87 -43.89 -22.67
CA LYS A 48 -10.06 -44.17 -23.50
C LYS A 48 -11.29 -44.57 -22.67
N GLN A 49 -11.09 -45.03 -21.44
CA GLN A 49 -12.14 -45.40 -20.49
C GLN A 49 -12.86 -44.17 -19.89
N PHE A 50 -12.22 -43.00 -19.86
CA PHE A 50 -12.74 -41.80 -19.18
C PHE A 50 -13.22 -40.67 -20.12
N ALA A 51 -13.22 -40.87 -21.44
CA ALA A 51 -13.77 -39.91 -22.39
C ALA A 51 -15.29 -40.13 -22.59
N GLY A 52 -16.13 -39.44 -21.80
CA GLY A 52 -17.59 -39.39 -22.00
C GLY A 52 -17.99 -38.56 -23.22
N LYS A 53 -19.09 -38.94 -23.91
CA LYS A 53 -19.62 -38.23 -25.09
C LYS A 53 -20.50 -37.02 -24.68
N PRO A 54 -20.45 -35.87 -25.37
CA PRO A 54 -21.38 -34.75 -25.12
C PRO A 54 -22.84 -35.06 -25.52
N GLY A 55 -23.81 -34.52 -24.76
CA GLY A 55 -25.25 -34.60 -25.06
C GLY A 55 -25.70 -33.62 -26.16
N LYS A 56 -26.89 -33.82 -26.72
CA LYS A 56 -27.44 -33.02 -27.84
C LYS A 56 -28.38 -31.92 -27.34
N ASP A 57 -28.38 -30.75 -27.98
CA ASP A 57 -29.23 -29.60 -27.63
C ASP A 57 -30.68 -29.75 -28.13
N GLY A 58 -31.63 -29.14 -27.41
CA GLY A 58 -33.08 -29.18 -27.70
C GLY A 58 -33.56 -28.12 -28.69
N ALA A 59 -34.60 -28.43 -29.47
CA ALA A 59 -35.11 -27.56 -30.53
C ALA A 59 -35.98 -26.39 -30.01
N PRO A 60 -35.93 -25.18 -30.62
CA PRO A 60 -36.79 -24.04 -30.28
C PRO A 60 -38.26 -24.23 -30.70
N GLY A 61 -39.20 -23.66 -29.92
CA GLY A 61 -40.65 -23.71 -30.20
C GLY A 61 -41.14 -22.69 -31.25
N PRO A 62 -42.28 -22.94 -31.92
CA PRO A 62 -42.77 -22.08 -33.00
C PRO A 62 -43.41 -20.77 -32.52
N ALA A 63 -43.31 -19.72 -33.33
CA ALA A 63 -43.88 -18.40 -33.07
C ALA A 63 -45.40 -18.36 -33.31
N GLY A 64 -46.14 -17.62 -32.47
CA GLY A 64 -47.59 -17.43 -32.60
C GLY A 64 -47.97 -16.37 -33.67
N PRO A 65 -49.18 -16.46 -34.27
CA PRO A 65 -49.59 -15.59 -35.36
C PRO A 65 -49.95 -14.17 -34.87
N ALA A 66 -49.66 -13.17 -35.70
CA ALA A 66 -49.97 -11.76 -35.41
C ALA A 66 -51.47 -11.46 -35.54
N GLY A 67 -52.02 -10.73 -34.57
CA GLY A 67 -53.36 -10.14 -34.64
C GLY A 67 -53.41 -8.96 -35.62
N LYS A 68 -54.55 -8.75 -36.26
CA LYS A 68 -54.79 -7.67 -37.22
C LYS A 68 -55.61 -6.57 -36.55
N ASP A 69 -55.02 -5.38 -36.43
CA ASP A 69 -55.67 -4.25 -35.77
C ASP A 69 -56.36 -3.32 -36.77
N GLY A 70 -57.50 -2.78 -36.33
CA GLY A 70 -58.53 -2.15 -37.16
C GLY A 70 -58.24 -0.73 -37.65
N THR A 71 -59.07 -0.26 -38.59
CA THR A 71 -58.93 1.04 -39.25
C THR A 71 -59.28 2.22 -38.33
N ASN A 72 -58.41 3.22 -38.27
CA ASN A 72 -58.64 4.46 -37.54
C ASN A 72 -59.72 5.34 -38.21
N GLY A 73 -60.56 5.99 -37.40
CA GLY A 73 -61.49 7.02 -37.85
C GLY A 73 -60.79 8.32 -38.26
N THR A 74 -61.41 9.11 -39.14
CA THR A 74 -60.86 10.36 -39.66
C THR A 74 -60.90 11.47 -38.61
N ASN A 75 -59.79 12.19 -38.44
CA ASN A 75 -59.69 13.36 -37.56
C ASN A 75 -60.53 14.53 -38.08
N GLY A 76 -61.11 15.31 -37.17
CA GLY A 76 -61.77 16.59 -37.50
C GLY A 76 -60.74 17.67 -37.87
N THR A 77 -61.18 18.71 -38.60
CA THR A 77 -60.31 19.80 -39.06
C THR A 77 -59.91 20.74 -37.92
N ASP A 78 -58.65 21.15 -37.90
CA ASP A 78 -58.10 22.08 -36.90
C ASP A 78 -58.74 23.48 -37.00
N GLY A 79 -58.88 24.14 -35.84
CA GLY A 79 -59.32 25.54 -35.75
C GLY A 79 -58.25 26.51 -36.25
N LYS A 80 -58.65 27.73 -36.67
CA LYS A 80 -57.72 28.76 -37.11
C LYS A 80 -56.87 29.29 -35.95
N ASP A 81 -55.58 29.50 -36.20
CA ASP A 81 -54.65 30.09 -35.24
C ASP A 81 -55.08 31.50 -34.81
N GLY A 82 -54.83 31.83 -33.54
CA GLY A 82 -55.02 33.18 -33.02
C GLY A 82 -54.01 34.17 -33.59
N ALA A 83 -54.33 35.46 -33.57
CA ALA A 83 -53.40 36.51 -33.98
C ALA A 83 -52.17 36.55 -33.05
N PRO A 84 -50.97 36.89 -33.57
CA PRO A 84 -49.77 37.05 -32.75
C PRO A 84 -49.99 38.09 -31.64
N GLY A 85 -49.40 37.84 -30.46
CA GLY A 85 -49.34 38.83 -29.37
C GLY A 85 -48.53 40.06 -29.78
N LYS A 86 -48.75 41.19 -29.09
CA LYS A 86 -47.89 42.38 -29.23
C LYS A 86 -46.51 42.10 -28.65
N ASP A 87 -45.49 42.73 -29.22
CA ASP A 87 -44.11 42.65 -28.73
C ASP A 87 -44.00 43.12 -27.28
N GLY A 88 -43.19 42.41 -26.48
CA GLY A 88 -42.88 42.79 -25.10
C GLY A 88 -41.96 44.02 -25.04
N LYS A 89 -42.00 44.76 -23.92
CA LYS A 89 -41.08 45.86 -23.66
C LYS A 89 -39.75 45.34 -23.12
N SER A 90 -38.64 45.97 -23.55
CA SER A 90 -37.30 45.65 -23.04
C SER A 90 -37.08 46.19 -21.63
N VAL A 91 -36.04 45.70 -20.97
CA VAL A 91 -35.57 46.19 -19.67
C VAL A 91 -34.17 46.79 -19.83
N ILE A 92 -34.00 48.02 -19.38
CA ILE A 92 -32.74 48.74 -19.35
C ILE A 92 -32.15 48.59 -17.95
N THR A 93 -30.89 48.14 -17.89
CA THR A 93 -30.18 47.97 -16.62
C THR A 93 -28.91 48.82 -16.60
N VAL A 94 -28.66 49.54 -15.50
CA VAL A 94 -27.44 50.33 -15.31
C VAL A 94 -26.85 50.01 -13.95
N SER A 95 -25.64 49.44 -13.92
CA SER A 95 -24.88 49.16 -12.71
C SER A 95 -24.17 50.42 -12.20
N PHE A 96 -24.03 50.51 -10.88
CA PHE A 96 -23.29 51.59 -10.21
C PHE A 96 -22.45 51.02 -9.06
N GLY A 97 -21.28 51.62 -8.83
CA GLY A 97 -20.37 51.24 -7.74
C GLY A 97 -20.76 51.90 -6.41
N GLY A 98 -20.11 51.45 -5.33
CA GLY A 98 -20.21 52.10 -4.02
C GLY A 98 -19.83 53.58 -4.08
N GLY A 99 -20.64 54.44 -3.46
CA GLY A 99 -20.44 55.89 -3.45
C GLY A 99 -20.90 56.63 -4.71
N ALA A 100 -21.37 55.93 -5.75
CA ALA A 100 -21.94 56.51 -6.98
C ALA A 100 -23.48 56.35 -7.05
N GLU A 101 -24.14 56.31 -5.89
CA GLU A 101 -25.58 56.03 -5.80
C GLU A 101 -26.44 57.16 -6.41
N PRO A 102 -27.54 56.83 -7.12
CA PRO A 102 -28.51 57.82 -7.57
C PRO A 102 -29.11 58.58 -6.39
N THR A 103 -29.31 59.89 -6.55
CA THR A 103 -29.81 60.78 -5.50
C THR A 103 -31.20 60.32 -5.01
N GLY A 104 -31.27 59.72 -3.81
CA GLY A 104 -32.55 59.45 -3.14
C GLY A 104 -32.70 58.16 -2.31
N ASN A 105 -31.86 57.12 -2.44
CA ASN A 105 -31.77 55.88 -1.59
C ASN A 105 -30.97 54.76 -2.33
N PRO A 106 -30.72 53.53 -1.79
CA PRO A 106 -30.74 52.96 -0.43
C PRO A 106 -29.57 51.96 -0.15
N CYS A 107 -28.44 51.98 -0.89
CA CYS A 107 -27.54 50.81 -0.94
C CYS A 107 -26.35 50.86 0.03
N ASN A 108 -26.34 51.80 0.99
CA ASN A 108 -25.32 51.92 2.04
C ASN A 108 -23.88 51.84 1.52
N GLU A 109 -23.62 52.42 0.33
CA GLU A 109 -22.33 52.42 -0.35
C GLU A 109 -21.89 51.04 -0.90
N ASN A 110 -22.73 50.01 -0.87
CA ASN A 110 -22.42 48.68 -1.42
C ASN A 110 -22.58 48.61 -2.96
N GLY A 111 -23.11 49.66 -3.58
CA GLY A 111 -23.41 49.68 -5.01
C GLY A 111 -24.57 48.75 -5.39
N GLY A 112 -24.82 48.62 -6.69
CA GLY A 112 -25.95 47.83 -7.18
C GLY A 112 -26.29 48.11 -8.64
N MET A 113 -27.55 47.92 -8.98
CA MET A 113 -28.07 48.15 -10.33
C MET A 113 -29.45 48.83 -10.28
N SER A 114 -29.69 49.71 -11.25
CA SER A 114 -31.00 50.26 -11.54
C SER A 114 -31.63 49.51 -12.72
N ILE A 115 -32.93 49.24 -12.62
CA ILE A 115 -33.73 48.50 -13.60
C ILE A 115 -34.89 49.39 -14.01
N GLU A 116 -35.05 49.59 -15.32
CA GLU A 116 -36.14 50.37 -15.90
C GLU A 116 -36.78 49.61 -17.06
N VAL A 117 -38.11 49.47 -17.05
CA VAL A 117 -38.82 49.01 -18.25
C VAL A 117 -38.81 50.13 -19.28
N GLU A 118 -38.47 49.82 -20.52
CA GLU A 118 -38.31 50.80 -21.59
C GLU A 118 -39.54 51.73 -21.72
N GLY A 119 -39.28 53.04 -21.61
CA GLY A 119 -40.29 54.09 -21.70
C GLY A 119 -41.22 54.22 -20.48
N SER A 120 -40.89 53.60 -19.34
CA SER A 120 -41.67 53.73 -18.11
C SER A 120 -41.31 54.95 -17.26
N GLY A 121 -40.09 55.49 -17.37
CA GLY A 121 -39.60 56.60 -16.54
C GLY A 121 -39.46 56.26 -15.06
N THR A 122 -39.68 55.00 -14.68
CA THR A 122 -39.68 54.54 -13.28
C THR A 122 -38.55 53.53 -13.09
N LYS A 123 -37.63 53.83 -12.17
CA LYS A 123 -36.46 52.99 -11.88
C LYS A 123 -36.65 52.20 -10.59
N LYS A 124 -36.30 50.92 -10.61
CA LYS A 124 -36.18 50.06 -9.42
C LYS A 124 -34.71 49.80 -9.13
N ILE A 125 -34.30 49.95 -7.86
CA ILE A 125 -32.92 49.72 -7.43
C ILE A 125 -32.79 48.32 -6.81
N VAL A 126 -31.71 47.62 -7.16
CA VAL A 126 -31.28 46.34 -6.57
C VAL A 126 -29.89 46.55 -6.00
N CYS A 127 -29.71 46.38 -4.69
CA CYS A 127 -28.43 46.56 -4.02
C CYS A 127 -27.61 45.27 -4.01
N ASN A 128 -26.30 45.39 -4.00
CA ASN A 128 -25.42 44.27 -3.68
C ASN A 128 -25.62 43.83 -2.22
N GLY A 129 -25.35 42.55 -1.95
CA GLY A 129 -25.31 42.04 -0.57
C GLY A 129 -24.15 42.63 0.22
N GLU A 130 -24.22 42.54 1.54
CA GLU A 130 -23.07 42.85 2.41
C GLU A 130 -21.90 41.93 2.08
N GLU A 131 -20.68 42.45 2.25
CA GLU A 131 -19.48 41.62 2.15
C GLU A 131 -19.55 40.51 3.21
N GLY A 132 -19.38 39.26 2.78
CA GLY A 132 -19.34 38.13 3.71
C GLY A 132 -18.14 38.27 4.64
N LEU A 133 -18.28 37.81 5.89
CA LEU A 133 -17.13 37.74 6.79
C LEU A 133 -16.04 36.88 6.14
N GLU A 134 -14.79 37.34 6.23
CA GLU A 134 -13.64 36.51 5.87
C GLU A 134 -13.76 35.18 6.64
N GLY A 135 -13.62 34.07 5.92
CA GLY A 135 -13.62 32.76 6.56
C GLY A 135 -12.48 32.66 7.58
N PRO A 136 -12.58 31.78 8.59
CA PRO A 136 -11.45 31.53 9.47
C PRO A 136 -10.23 31.14 8.62
N LYS A 137 -9.06 31.69 8.97
CA LYS A 137 -7.78 31.21 8.41
C LYS A 137 -7.72 29.70 8.64
N GLY A 138 -7.52 28.93 7.56
CA GLY A 138 -7.32 27.48 7.69
C GLY A 138 -6.15 27.18 8.62
N ASP A 139 -6.20 26.03 9.30
CA ASP A 139 -5.11 25.59 10.15
C ASP A 139 -3.79 25.61 9.36
N GLU A 140 -2.73 26.11 9.98
CA GLU A 140 -1.40 26.04 9.42
C GLU A 140 -1.02 24.57 9.31
N GLY A 141 -1.04 24.02 8.09
CA GLY A 141 -0.57 22.65 7.87
C GLY A 141 0.92 22.61 8.16
N ASP A 142 1.37 21.70 9.03
CA ASP A 142 2.78 21.50 9.35
C ASP A 142 3.56 21.22 8.06
N PRO A 143 4.29 22.20 7.49
CA PRO A 143 5.17 21.91 6.40
C PRO A 143 6.32 21.11 7.01
N TRP A 144 6.67 19.97 6.43
CA TRP A 144 7.98 19.37 6.69
C TRP A 144 9.03 20.42 6.30
N THR A 145 9.42 21.27 7.23
CA THR A 145 10.34 22.36 6.92
C THR A 145 11.65 21.72 6.50
N ALA A 146 12.26 22.24 5.43
CA ALA A 146 13.61 21.84 5.07
C ALA A 146 14.52 22.05 6.30
N GLY A 147 15.05 20.96 6.87
CA GLY A 147 15.81 20.97 8.12
C GLY A 147 15.03 20.59 9.39
N GLY A 148 13.76 20.19 9.27
CA GLY A 148 12.96 19.63 10.38
C GLY A 148 13.41 18.22 10.80
N THR A 149 12.84 17.73 11.90
CA THR A 149 13.06 16.36 12.40
C THR A 149 11.80 15.52 12.22
N LEU A 150 11.94 14.19 12.21
CA LEU A 150 10.84 13.25 12.10
C LEU A 150 9.88 13.46 13.30
N PRO A 151 8.59 13.77 13.07
CA PRO A 151 7.65 14.01 14.16
C PRO A 151 7.50 12.78 15.07
N SER A 152 7.29 13.01 16.35
CA SER A 152 7.13 11.94 17.35
C SER A 152 6.05 10.93 16.93
N GLY A 153 6.38 9.64 16.98
CA GLY A 153 5.50 8.54 16.58
C GLY A 153 5.38 8.30 15.07
N GLU A 154 5.93 9.18 14.22
CA GLU A 154 5.98 8.95 12.77
C GLU A 154 7.15 8.05 12.39
N THR A 155 6.94 7.25 11.35
CA THR A 155 7.91 6.27 10.86
C THR A 155 8.48 6.68 9.51
N GLU A 156 9.81 6.66 9.38
CA GLU A 156 10.49 6.65 8.09
C GLU A 156 10.91 5.22 7.73
N THR A 157 10.84 4.86 6.45
CA THR A 157 11.34 3.58 5.93
C THR A 157 12.30 3.78 4.78
N GLY A 158 13.18 2.81 4.55
CA GLY A 158 14.06 2.83 3.39
C GLY A 158 14.66 1.46 3.08
N ALA A 159 15.56 1.42 2.10
CA ALA A 159 16.18 0.20 1.61
C ALA A 159 17.71 0.26 1.74
N TRP A 160 18.33 -0.89 1.93
CA TRP A 160 19.78 -1.04 2.00
C TRP A 160 20.22 -2.30 1.26
N ALA A 161 21.43 -2.28 0.72
CA ALA A 161 22.03 -3.44 0.06
C ALA A 161 23.54 -3.29 -0.06
N PHE A 162 24.22 -4.43 -0.14
CA PHE A 162 25.60 -4.49 -0.62
C PHE A 162 25.87 -5.78 -1.38
N GLY A 163 26.97 -5.75 -2.12
CA GLY A 163 27.56 -6.91 -2.75
C GLY A 163 27.33 -6.98 -4.27
N PRO A 164 27.90 -8.01 -4.92
CA PRO A 164 28.75 -9.04 -4.31
C PRO A 164 30.07 -8.45 -3.82
N ALA A 165 30.47 -8.79 -2.59
CA ALA A 165 31.80 -8.53 -2.07
C ALA A 165 32.80 -9.57 -2.62
N SER A 166 34.07 -9.19 -2.75
CA SER A 166 35.11 -10.16 -3.12
C SER A 166 35.36 -11.15 -1.99
N GLU A 167 35.84 -12.36 -2.29
CA GLU A 167 36.20 -13.34 -1.24
C GLU A 167 37.32 -12.84 -0.31
N SER A 168 38.11 -11.85 -0.75
CA SER A 168 39.12 -11.19 0.08
C SER A 168 38.57 -10.05 0.96
N THR A 169 37.32 -9.65 0.75
CA THR A 169 36.69 -8.58 1.53
C THR A 169 36.16 -9.17 2.82
N PHE A 170 36.85 -8.98 3.93
CA PHE A 170 36.43 -9.51 5.23
C PHE A 170 35.21 -8.77 5.80
N GLU A 171 35.13 -7.47 5.60
CA GLU A 171 34.09 -6.61 6.18
C GLU A 171 33.37 -5.80 5.10
N ALA A 172 32.06 -5.69 5.22
CA ALA A 172 31.22 -4.81 4.44
C ALA A 172 30.41 -3.90 5.36
N THR A 173 30.50 -2.60 5.14
CA THR A 173 29.85 -1.59 5.96
C THR A 173 28.77 -0.91 5.15
N VAL A 174 27.54 -0.88 5.66
CA VAL A 174 26.36 -0.38 4.94
C VAL A 174 25.75 0.81 5.68
N PRO A 175 25.64 1.98 5.02
CA PRO A 175 24.97 3.12 5.63
C PRO A 175 23.45 2.92 5.61
N ILE A 176 22.82 3.26 6.74
CA ILE A 176 21.37 3.40 6.89
C ILE A 176 21.09 4.89 7.08
N SER A 177 20.81 5.58 5.98
CA SER A 177 20.62 7.04 5.99
C SER A 177 19.17 7.40 6.24
N PHE A 178 18.92 8.30 7.17
CA PHE A 178 17.58 8.86 7.38
C PHE A 178 17.42 10.10 6.50
N SER A 179 16.37 10.10 5.69
CA SER A 179 15.99 11.22 4.83
C SER A 179 15.49 12.39 5.70
N ILE A 180 14.82 12.07 6.81
CA ILE A 180 14.35 13.01 7.81
C ILE A 180 15.10 12.70 9.12
N PRO A 181 15.91 13.64 9.64
CA PRO A 181 16.66 13.40 10.87
C PRO A 181 15.75 13.13 12.07
N LEU A 182 16.17 12.26 12.99
CA LEU A 182 15.49 12.06 14.27
C LEU A 182 15.69 13.27 15.21
N PRO A 183 14.74 13.53 16.12
CA PRO A 183 14.88 14.58 17.14
C PRO A 183 16.01 14.29 18.15
N SER A 184 16.37 13.02 18.34
CA SER A 184 17.48 12.58 19.20
C SER A 184 18.10 11.28 18.67
N ALA A 185 19.38 11.08 18.98
CA ALA A 185 20.07 9.82 18.67
C ALA A 185 19.44 8.65 19.45
N LEU A 186 19.48 7.47 18.85
CA LEU A 186 19.07 6.21 19.46
C LEU A 186 20.32 5.49 19.97
N GLY A 187 20.30 5.04 21.22
CA GLY A 187 21.41 4.34 21.85
C GLY A 187 21.12 2.87 22.10
N SER A 188 22.18 2.11 22.36
CA SER A 188 22.08 0.84 23.07
C SER A 188 23.18 0.81 24.12
N THR A 189 22.80 0.87 25.39
CA THR A 189 23.77 0.77 26.50
C THR A 189 23.79 -0.66 27.03
N GLY A 190 24.93 -1.34 26.86
CA GLY A 190 25.12 -2.74 27.28
C GLY A 190 24.79 -3.76 26.18
N THR A 191 24.87 -5.06 26.51
CA THR A 191 24.35 -6.12 25.66
C THR A 191 22.82 -6.06 25.68
N CYS A 192 22.19 -6.15 24.51
CA CYS A 192 20.74 -6.15 24.37
C CYS A 192 20.13 -7.40 25.00
N ASN A 193 19.93 -7.33 26.32
CA ASN A 193 19.43 -8.44 27.10
C ASN A 193 17.91 -8.33 27.19
N VAL A 194 17.23 -8.84 26.16
CA VAL A 194 15.77 -8.88 26.07
C VAL A 194 15.10 -9.79 27.12
N ASP A 195 15.88 -10.49 27.96
CA ASP A 195 15.38 -11.43 28.97
C ASP A 195 15.24 -10.85 30.39
N ALA A 196 15.39 -9.53 30.58
CA ALA A 196 15.23 -8.92 31.88
C ALA A 196 13.75 -8.51 32.12
N PRO A 197 12.93 -9.32 32.82
CA PRO A 197 11.59 -8.89 33.20
C PRO A 197 11.71 -7.65 34.10
N ASN A 198 11.18 -6.52 33.64
CA ASN A 198 11.21 -5.21 34.31
C ASN A 198 12.52 -4.41 34.20
N GLN A 199 13.31 -4.61 33.15
CA GLN A 199 14.23 -3.56 32.70
C GLN A 199 13.72 -3.06 31.35
N PRO A 200 13.50 -1.73 31.15
CA PRO A 200 13.30 -1.23 29.81
C PRO A 200 14.55 -1.63 29.02
N SER A 201 14.39 -2.43 27.97
CA SER A 201 15.52 -2.76 27.12
C SER A 201 16.09 -1.44 26.64
N THR A 202 17.33 -1.14 27.03
CA THR A 202 18.05 0.06 26.58
C THR A 202 18.38 -0.01 25.09
N CYS A 203 17.91 -1.04 24.38
CA CYS A 203 18.17 -1.28 22.99
C CYS A 203 17.10 -0.68 22.10
N GLN A 204 17.53 0.35 21.38
CA GLN A 204 16.73 1.11 20.45
C GLN A 204 17.07 0.76 18.99
N VAL A 205 18.00 -0.16 18.76
CA VAL A 205 18.38 -0.62 17.42
C VAL A 205 18.35 -2.13 17.36
N HIS A 206 17.83 -2.67 16.26
CA HIS A 206 17.53 -4.09 16.11
C HIS A 206 17.90 -4.57 14.71
N TYR A 207 18.43 -5.79 14.65
CA TYR A 207 18.68 -6.48 13.39
C TYR A 207 17.82 -7.73 13.28
N ILE A 208 16.99 -7.79 12.24
CA ILE A 208 16.04 -8.87 11.98
C ILE A 208 16.52 -9.66 10.76
N ASN A 209 16.82 -10.94 10.93
CA ASN A 209 17.29 -11.81 9.86
C ASN A 209 16.16 -12.18 8.87
N PRO A 210 16.46 -12.89 7.76
CA PRO A 210 15.44 -13.27 6.79
C PRO A 210 14.38 -14.26 7.30
N ALA A 211 14.60 -14.92 8.44
CA ALA A 211 13.62 -15.77 9.10
C ALA A 211 12.62 -14.96 9.97
N GLY A 212 12.88 -13.66 10.17
CA GLY A 212 12.07 -12.79 11.01
C GLY A 212 12.53 -12.76 12.47
N ASP A 213 13.68 -13.36 12.77
CA ASP A 213 14.22 -13.38 14.12
C ASP A 213 15.19 -12.23 14.35
N GLU A 214 15.14 -11.66 15.55
CA GLU A 214 16.11 -10.71 16.02
C GLU A 214 17.43 -11.42 16.35
N VAL A 215 18.53 -10.89 15.83
CA VAL A 215 19.87 -11.42 16.03
C VAL A 215 20.60 -10.58 17.05
N THR A 216 20.63 -11.09 18.28
CA THR A 216 21.34 -10.47 19.42
C THR A 216 22.50 -11.38 19.85
N GLY A 217 23.75 -10.92 19.73
CA GLY A 217 24.90 -11.65 20.32
C GLY A 217 25.08 -13.13 19.89
N GLU A 218 25.85 -13.89 20.68
CA GLU A 218 26.12 -15.31 20.43
C GLU A 218 24.86 -16.17 20.70
N GLU A 219 24.25 -16.66 19.61
CA GLU A 219 23.30 -17.79 19.51
C GLU A 219 21.87 -17.63 20.02
N GLU A 220 21.47 -16.46 20.55
CA GLU A 220 20.07 -16.24 20.95
C GLU A 220 19.26 -15.59 19.83
N VAL A 221 18.64 -16.45 19.02
CA VAL A 221 17.59 -16.10 18.06
C VAL A 221 16.30 -15.84 18.83
N LYS A 222 15.79 -14.61 18.80
CA LYS A 222 14.59 -14.22 19.56
C LYS A 222 13.56 -13.53 18.68
N THR A 223 12.29 -13.66 19.06
CA THR A 223 11.24 -12.86 18.44
C THR A 223 11.33 -11.43 18.96
N SER A 224 11.54 -10.47 18.07
CA SER A 224 11.58 -9.06 18.47
C SER A 224 10.24 -8.61 19.02
N THR A 225 10.26 -7.81 20.09
CA THR A 225 9.04 -7.16 20.62
C THR A 225 8.78 -5.79 19.99
N TYR A 226 9.80 -5.16 19.38
CA TYR A 226 9.74 -3.79 18.85
C TYR A 226 9.72 -3.73 17.32
N CYS A 227 9.99 -4.86 16.68
CA CYS A 227 10.11 -5.03 15.23
C CYS A 227 9.17 -6.14 14.77
N ASP A 228 7.86 -5.86 14.70
CA ASP A 228 6.82 -6.82 14.30
C ASP A 228 6.66 -6.96 12.76
N GLY A 229 7.45 -6.21 12.00
CA GLY A 229 7.36 -6.10 10.56
C GLY A 229 8.20 -7.12 9.81
N SER A 230 8.51 -6.78 8.56
CA SER A 230 9.36 -7.61 7.70
C SER A 230 10.11 -6.75 6.69
N ALA A 231 11.04 -7.35 5.95
CA ALA A 231 11.70 -6.66 4.86
C ALA A 231 10.73 -6.13 3.78
N ALA A 232 9.56 -6.76 3.60
CA ALA A 232 8.54 -6.33 2.64
C ALA A 232 7.60 -5.23 3.17
N ALA A 233 7.45 -5.15 4.49
CA ALA A 233 6.62 -4.19 5.19
C ALA A 233 7.29 -3.85 6.53
N PRO A 234 8.32 -2.99 6.51
CA PRO A 234 9.13 -2.72 7.69
C PRO A 234 8.34 -1.82 8.65
N THR A 235 8.39 -2.15 9.94
CA THR A 235 7.78 -1.39 11.04
C THR A 235 8.80 -1.21 12.16
N ALA A 236 8.57 -0.24 13.03
CA ALA A 236 9.34 -0.05 14.25
C ALA A 236 8.46 0.65 15.28
N ASP A 237 8.55 0.23 16.54
CA ASP A 237 7.93 0.96 17.64
C ASP A 237 8.57 2.35 17.84
N PRO A 238 7.83 3.33 18.41
CA PRO A 238 8.37 4.66 18.70
C PRO A 238 9.68 4.61 19.49
N GLY A 239 10.71 5.27 18.97
CA GLY A 239 12.04 5.31 19.57
C GLY A 239 12.95 4.14 19.20
N HIS A 240 12.59 3.33 18.19
CA HIS A 240 13.36 2.19 17.72
C HIS A 240 13.72 2.29 16.22
N LEU A 241 14.87 1.71 15.87
CA LEU A 241 15.33 1.42 14.51
C LEU A 241 15.33 -0.09 14.31
N CYS A 242 14.54 -0.57 13.35
CA CYS A 242 14.50 -1.98 12.96
C CYS A 242 15.08 -2.16 11.56
N ILE A 243 16.14 -2.96 11.45
CA ILE A 243 16.81 -3.28 10.18
C ILE A 243 16.43 -4.70 9.78
N TYR A 244 15.70 -4.83 8.68
CA TYR A 244 15.17 -6.11 8.21
C TYR A 244 15.96 -6.64 7.03
N ALA A 245 16.55 -7.81 7.16
CA ALA A 245 17.19 -8.52 6.08
C ALA A 245 16.15 -9.23 5.20
N GLY A 246 16.09 -8.88 3.92
CA GLY A 246 15.29 -9.62 2.94
C GLY A 246 16.05 -10.79 2.33
N LYS A 247 17.38 -10.70 2.28
CA LYS A 247 18.27 -11.77 1.81
C LYS A 247 19.66 -11.56 2.38
N GLU A 248 20.26 -12.65 2.81
CA GLU A 248 21.66 -12.76 3.22
C GLU A 248 22.30 -13.96 2.53
N GLN A 249 23.58 -13.84 2.21
CA GLN A 249 24.39 -14.97 1.76
C GLN A 249 25.82 -14.74 2.24
N GLU A 250 26.39 -15.75 2.90
CA GLU A 250 27.79 -15.78 3.33
C GLU A 250 28.19 -14.53 4.13
N VAL A 251 27.30 -14.07 5.00
CA VAL A 251 27.51 -12.89 5.85
C VAL A 251 27.04 -13.19 7.27
N LEU A 252 27.63 -12.50 8.24
CA LEU A 252 27.24 -12.50 9.64
C LEU A 252 27.09 -11.05 10.11
N THR A 253 26.02 -10.75 10.85
CA THR A 253 25.81 -9.48 11.56
C THR A 253 24.83 -9.68 12.73
N ALA A 254 24.61 -8.64 13.50
CA ALA A 254 23.79 -8.58 14.71
C ALA A 254 23.53 -7.11 15.08
N ASP A 255 22.62 -6.88 16.03
CA ASP A 255 22.27 -5.58 16.58
C ASP A 255 23.47 -4.74 17.09
N PHE A 256 24.44 -5.36 17.77
CA PHE A 256 25.61 -4.68 18.33
C PHE A 256 26.62 -4.22 17.26
N PHE A 257 26.48 -4.65 16.01
CA PHE A 257 27.23 -4.15 14.86
C PHE A 257 26.55 -2.95 14.18
N ILE A 258 25.44 -2.46 14.73
CA ILE A 258 24.79 -1.21 14.34
C ILE A 258 25.42 -0.09 15.15
N ILE A 259 26.24 0.73 14.50
CA ILE A 259 26.93 1.87 15.12
C ILE A 259 26.36 3.19 14.61
N ARG A 260 26.48 4.23 15.43
CA ARG A 260 26.07 5.57 15.05
C ARG A 260 26.94 6.06 13.88
N ALA A 261 26.34 6.80 12.94
CA ALA A 261 27.09 7.36 11.82
C ALA A 261 28.09 8.46 12.23
N ASP A 262 27.99 9.00 13.45
CA ASP A 262 28.79 10.11 13.98
C ASP A 262 29.80 9.71 15.07
N SER A 263 29.81 8.44 15.50
CA SER A 263 30.65 7.95 16.61
C SER A 263 30.75 6.41 16.62
N GLU A 264 31.72 5.87 17.34
CA GLU A 264 31.90 4.41 17.50
C GLU A 264 30.95 3.77 18.53
N LEU A 265 29.87 4.46 18.89
CA LEU A 265 28.88 3.97 19.85
C LEU A 265 27.82 3.15 19.13
N THR A 266 27.39 2.04 19.73
CA THR A 266 26.23 1.25 19.26
C THR A 266 24.96 2.10 19.26
N GLY A 267 24.22 2.08 18.16
CA GLY A 267 22.97 2.82 17.99
C GLY A 267 22.83 3.52 16.63
N ALA A 268 21.99 4.54 16.59
CA ALA A 268 21.78 5.40 15.43
C ALA A 268 21.96 6.87 15.81
N SER A 269 22.69 7.63 14.99
CA SER A 269 22.72 9.09 15.15
C SER A 269 21.39 9.69 14.66
N THR A 270 21.21 10.99 14.79
CA THR A 270 20.02 11.66 14.26
C THR A 270 19.89 11.54 12.75
N SER A 271 20.97 11.32 12.01
CA SER A 271 20.95 11.27 10.54
C SER A 271 21.06 9.85 9.97
N GLY A 272 21.25 8.85 10.82
CA GLY A 272 21.38 7.47 10.38
C GLY A 272 22.28 6.60 11.25
N ALA A 273 22.43 5.37 10.81
CA ALA A 273 23.31 4.37 11.39
C ALA A 273 24.23 3.77 10.32
N VAL A 274 25.16 2.96 10.77
CA VAL A 274 26.04 2.16 9.93
C VAL A 274 25.99 0.74 10.45
N VAL A 275 25.80 -0.22 9.56
CA VAL A 275 25.76 -1.65 9.91
C VAL A 275 27.00 -2.32 9.33
N THR A 276 27.73 -3.03 10.18
CA THR A 276 28.86 -3.86 9.75
C THR A 276 28.43 -5.32 9.55
N PHE A 277 28.87 -5.90 8.44
CA PHE A 277 28.72 -7.30 8.08
C PHE A 277 30.10 -7.95 7.91
N PHE A 278 30.27 -9.13 8.50
CA PHE A 278 31.46 -9.96 8.28
C PHE A 278 31.16 -10.97 7.17
N ASN A 279 31.96 -10.93 6.11
CA ASN A 279 31.83 -11.87 5.00
C ASN A 279 32.49 -13.19 5.37
N LEU A 280 31.75 -14.27 5.16
CA LEU A 280 32.21 -15.66 5.27
C LEU A 280 32.62 -16.23 3.90
N GLY A 281 32.53 -15.42 2.84
CA GLY A 281 32.78 -15.77 1.44
C GLY A 281 32.46 -14.60 0.50
N ALA A 282 31.83 -14.87 -0.64
CA ALA A 282 31.38 -13.85 -1.61
C ALA A 282 30.07 -13.20 -1.14
N GLY A 283 30.17 -12.49 0.00
CA GLY A 283 29.03 -12.02 0.76
C GLY A 283 28.19 -10.98 0.02
N ARG A 284 26.88 -11.04 0.27
CA ARG A 284 25.90 -10.07 -0.21
C ARG A 284 24.70 -10.09 0.72
N ALA A 285 24.12 -8.92 0.96
CA ALA A 285 22.85 -8.81 1.65
C ALA A 285 22.05 -7.62 1.16
N LYS A 286 20.74 -7.68 1.37
CA LYS A 286 19.83 -6.57 1.10
C LYS A 286 18.61 -6.65 1.99
N GLY A 287 17.97 -5.52 2.19
CA GLY A 287 16.83 -5.42 3.07
C GLY A 287 16.20 -4.04 3.06
N THR A 288 15.41 -3.81 4.08
CA THR A 288 14.78 -2.52 4.38
C THR A 288 15.04 -2.14 5.83
N TYR A 289 14.69 -0.92 6.19
CA TYR A 289 14.64 -0.49 7.57
C TYR A 289 13.35 0.31 7.81
N ALA A 290 12.95 0.35 9.07
CA ALA A 290 11.99 1.32 9.60
C ALA A 290 12.59 1.97 10.85
N VAL A 291 12.36 3.26 11.00
CA VAL A 291 12.73 4.02 12.20
C VAL A 291 11.58 4.92 12.59
N THR A 292 11.17 4.86 13.84
CA THR A 292 10.05 5.66 14.36
C THR A 292 10.56 6.62 15.42
N ALA A 293 10.22 7.90 15.30
CA ALA A 293 10.66 8.90 16.28
C ALA A 293 10.05 8.63 17.66
N PRO A 294 10.80 8.85 18.76
CA PRO A 294 10.34 8.66 20.13
C PRO A 294 9.23 9.63 20.54
#